data_AF-A0AA43C6W3-F1
#
_entry.id   AF-A0AA43C6W3-F1
#
_cell.length_a   1.000
_cell.length_b   1.000
_cell.length_c   1.000
_cell.angle_alpha   90.00
_cell.angle_beta   90.00
_cell.angle_gamma   90.00
#
_symmetry.space_group_name_H-M   'P 1'
#
loop_
_entity.id
_entity.type
_entity.pdbx_description
1 polymer ?
#
loop_
_entity_poly.entity_id
_entity_poly.type
_entity_poly.pdbx_seq_one_letter_code
_entity_poly.pdbx_strand_id
1 'polypeptide(L)'
;RAQYCRTEDMEASVPDLGLGAAMAVSGAAAAPNMGAFTMGPLVVLLALLNIRLGYWIPNPREVREWARARAAGTTRWLNRVGRVLAPLAGRFRLRPGPYLFLKELSSGMDDEGRNVNVSDGGHLENTAIFELLRRRCALIIAGDAEADRHMNFAGLATVIRYARIDLDVEIDIDVSDLRPREGKSRRQVAIGKITYPDRGLGEETGYLILLKASITGLEDPVVTEYRHRHPEFPHQSTVDQSFDEAQFEAYRALGFHVAKSLFADVDGKPIRQASVLEWVGSIHENREAKAEDGAAGREN
;
A
#
# COMPACT_ATOMS: atom_id res chain seq x y z
N ARG A 1 -10.24 6.40 14.54
CA ARG A 1 -9.02 6.10 13.75
C ARG A 1 -8.57 4.65 13.92
N ALA A 2 -8.70 3.86 12.85
CA ALA A 2 -8.22 2.48 12.78
C ALA A 2 -6.76 2.37 13.30
N GLN A 3 -6.50 1.36 14.12
CA GLN A 3 -5.18 1.08 14.70
C GLN A 3 -4.52 -0.07 13.91
N TYR A 4 -3.23 -0.31 14.13
CA TYR A 4 -2.53 -1.44 13.53
C TYR A 4 -2.57 -2.66 14.46
N CYS A 5 -2.67 -3.86 13.86
CA CYS A 5 -2.43 -5.15 14.52
C CYS A 5 -1.38 -5.93 13.72
N ARG A 6 -0.84 -7.01 14.30
CA ARG A 6 0.06 -7.89 13.54
C ARG A 6 -0.73 -8.64 12.48
N THR A 7 -0.09 -8.91 11.34
CA THR A 7 -0.70 -9.69 10.24
C THR A 7 -1.12 -11.07 10.73
N GLU A 8 -0.26 -11.74 11.50
CA GLU A 8 -0.55 -13.07 12.10
C GLU A 8 -1.82 -13.06 12.97
N ASP A 9 -2.03 -12.00 13.76
CA ASP A 9 -3.22 -11.88 14.62
C ASP A 9 -4.49 -11.68 13.76
N MET A 10 -4.37 -10.94 12.66
CA MET A 10 -5.47 -10.72 11.72
C MET A 10 -5.80 -12.01 10.93
N GLU A 11 -4.80 -12.71 10.41
CA GLU A 11 -4.96 -14.00 9.73
C GLU A 11 -5.54 -15.07 10.67
N ALA A 12 -5.13 -15.07 11.95
CA ALA A 12 -5.73 -15.96 12.94
C ALA A 12 -7.22 -15.65 13.20
N SER A 13 -7.63 -14.39 13.01
CA SER A 13 -9.01 -13.94 13.18
C SER A 13 -9.85 -14.14 11.91
N VAL A 14 -9.24 -13.98 10.74
CA VAL A 14 -9.85 -14.17 9.41
C VAL A 14 -8.93 -15.06 8.57
N PRO A 15 -9.07 -16.40 8.68
CA PRO A 15 -8.19 -17.35 7.98
C PRO A 15 -8.20 -17.21 6.45
N ASP A 16 -9.28 -16.65 5.89
CA ASP A 16 -9.43 -16.43 4.45
C ASP A 16 -8.75 -15.13 3.96
N LEU A 17 -8.25 -14.29 4.89
CA LEU A 17 -7.54 -13.06 4.58
C LEU A 17 -6.02 -13.31 4.43
N GLY A 18 -5.64 -14.08 3.43
CA GLY A 18 -4.23 -14.22 3.04
C GLY A 18 -3.76 -13.06 2.14
N LEU A 19 -2.46 -13.05 1.78
CA LEU A 19 -1.88 -12.05 0.88
C LEU A 19 -2.66 -11.91 -0.44
N GLY A 20 -3.03 -13.03 -1.07
CA GLY A 20 -3.80 -13.01 -2.32
C GLY A 20 -5.19 -12.38 -2.16
N ALA A 21 -5.86 -12.62 -1.03
CA ALA A 21 -7.13 -11.98 -0.72
C ALA A 21 -6.97 -10.48 -0.45
N ALA A 22 -5.94 -10.07 0.29
CA ALA A 22 -5.62 -8.67 0.51
C ALA A 22 -5.29 -7.94 -0.80
N MET A 23 -4.52 -8.57 -1.70
CA MET A 23 -4.26 -8.05 -3.04
C MET A 23 -5.54 -7.92 -3.87
N ALA A 24 -6.41 -8.93 -3.87
CA ALA A 24 -7.67 -8.89 -4.59
C ALA A 24 -8.61 -7.79 -4.07
N VAL A 25 -8.70 -7.59 -2.75
CA VAL A 25 -9.47 -6.51 -2.13
C VAL A 25 -8.88 -5.13 -2.45
N SER A 26 -7.55 -5.03 -2.53
CA SER A 26 -6.86 -3.77 -2.83
C SER A 26 -6.97 -3.33 -4.30
N GLY A 27 -7.33 -4.21 -5.24
CA GLY A 27 -7.49 -3.89 -6.66
C GLY A 27 -8.95 -3.74 -7.12
N ALA A 28 -9.87 -3.69 -6.16
CA ALA A 28 -11.28 -3.87 -6.39
C ALA A 28 -11.98 -2.53 -6.75
N ALA A 29 -11.79 -2.08 -7.99
CA ALA A 29 -12.12 -0.75 -8.52
C ALA A 29 -13.58 -0.23 -8.39
N ALA A 30 -14.52 -1.01 -7.85
CA ALA A 30 -15.93 -0.65 -7.70
C ALA A 30 -16.52 -1.15 -6.37
N ALA A 31 -16.24 -0.44 -5.27
CA ALA A 31 -16.94 -0.68 -4.01
C ALA A 31 -18.18 0.23 -3.91
N PRO A 32 -19.31 -0.22 -3.33
CA PRO A 32 -20.47 0.65 -3.10
C PRO A 32 -20.10 1.90 -2.29
N ASN A 33 -19.06 1.82 -1.45
CA ASN A 33 -18.62 2.89 -0.59
C ASN A 33 -17.17 3.30 -0.92
N MET A 34 -17.00 4.40 -1.63
CA MET A 34 -15.72 4.88 -2.19
C MET A 34 -15.13 6.06 -1.41
N GLY A 35 -15.34 6.10 -0.08
CA GLY A 35 -14.86 7.19 0.76
C GLY A 35 -15.32 8.57 0.27
N ALA A 36 -14.39 9.45 -0.11
CA ALA A 36 -14.66 10.82 -0.56
C ALA A 36 -15.44 10.92 -1.89
N PHE A 37 -15.49 9.85 -2.69
CA PHE A 37 -16.23 9.79 -3.95
C PHE A 37 -17.56 9.03 -3.86
N THR A 38 -18.05 8.80 -2.63
CA THR A 38 -19.31 8.06 -2.41
C THR A 38 -20.50 8.84 -2.96
N MET A 39 -21.06 8.38 -4.09
CA MET A 39 -22.34 8.86 -4.60
C MET A 39 -23.47 7.94 -4.15
N GLY A 40 -24.31 8.41 -3.21
CA GLY A 40 -25.42 7.66 -2.60
C GLY A 40 -26.25 6.78 -3.53
N PRO A 41 -26.69 7.26 -4.71
CA PRO A 41 -27.49 6.45 -5.65
C PRO A 41 -26.72 5.30 -6.30
N LEU A 42 -25.41 5.47 -6.51
CA LEU A 42 -24.55 4.44 -7.13
C LEU A 42 -24.29 3.28 -6.15
N VAL A 43 -24.24 3.57 -4.84
CA VAL A 43 -24.13 2.59 -3.75
C VAL A 43 -25.28 1.59 -3.80
N VAL A 44 -26.51 2.09 -3.97
CA VAL A 44 -27.72 1.28 -4.01
C VAL A 44 -27.77 0.44 -5.29
N LEU A 45 -27.36 1.00 -6.43
CA LEU A 45 -27.29 0.27 -7.70
C LEU A 45 -26.26 -0.87 -7.66
N LEU A 46 -25.05 -0.61 -7.17
CA LEU A 46 -23.97 -1.61 -7.05
C LEU A 46 -24.32 -2.70 -6.02
N ALA A 47 -24.98 -2.31 -4.91
CA ALA A 47 -25.50 -3.25 -3.92
C ALA A 47 -26.63 -4.13 -4.48
N LEU A 48 -27.54 -3.58 -5.27
CA LEU A 48 -28.62 -4.33 -5.95
C LEU A 48 -28.10 -5.25 -7.05
N LEU A 49 -27.03 -4.87 -7.75
CA LEU A 49 -26.37 -5.67 -8.79
C LEU A 49 -25.35 -6.69 -8.22
N ASN A 50 -25.23 -6.79 -6.90
CA ASN A 50 -24.32 -7.70 -6.20
C ASN A 50 -22.83 -7.49 -6.57
N ILE A 51 -22.47 -6.29 -7.02
CA ILE A 51 -21.07 -5.88 -7.25
C ILE A 51 -20.54 -5.39 -5.90
N ARG A 52 -20.03 -6.34 -5.10
CA ARG A 52 -19.63 -6.13 -3.72
C ARG A 52 -18.13 -6.36 -3.55
N LEU A 53 -17.37 -5.29 -3.75
CA LEU A 53 -15.92 -5.31 -3.63
C LEU A 53 -15.39 -4.86 -2.26
N GLY A 54 -16.28 -4.43 -1.36
CA GLY A 54 -15.94 -4.12 0.03
C GLY A 54 -15.78 -5.39 0.88
N TYR A 55 -14.65 -5.54 1.56
CA TYR A 55 -14.37 -6.71 2.41
C TYR A 55 -14.51 -6.33 3.88
N TRP A 56 -15.41 -7.01 4.60
CA TRP A 56 -15.61 -6.78 6.03
C TRP A 56 -14.56 -7.53 6.83
N ILE A 57 -13.69 -6.78 7.52
CA ILE A 57 -12.72 -7.34 8.47
C ILE A 57 -13.05 -6.90 9.90
N PRO A 58 -12.70 -7.70 10.92
CA PRO A 58 -12.76 -7.24 12.29
C PRO A 58 -11.86 -6.03 12.48
N ASN A 59 -12.29 -5.08 13.31
CA ASN A 59 -11.52 -3.88 13.59
C ASN A 59 -10.18 -4.29 14.21
N PRO A 60 -9.03 -3.83 13.69
CA PRO A 60 -7.72 -4.16 14.24
C PRO A 60 -7.57 -3.88 15.74
N ARG A 61 -8.36 -2.93 16.28
CA ARG A 61 -8.44 -2.64 17.72
C ARG A 61 -8.91 -3.87 18.51
N GLU A 62 -10.01 -4.50 18.07
CA GLU A 62 -10.58 -5.68 18.72
C GLU A 62 -9.65 -6.89 18.60
N VAL A 63 -9.02 -7.07 17.43
CA VAL A 63 -8.03 -8.13 17.19
C VAL A 63 -6.85 -8.02 18.15
N ARG A 64 -6.34 -6.81 18.37
CA ARG A 64 -5.23 -6.57 19.30
C ARG A 64 -5.62 -6.84 20.76
N GLU A 65 -6.83 -6.46 21.17
CA GLU A 65 -7.34 -6.75 22.51
C GLU A 65 -7.51 -8.26 22.73
N TRP A 66 -8.03 -8.98 21.73
CA TRP A 66 -8.12 -10.43 21.75
C TRP A 66 -6.75 -11.11 21.86
N ALA A 67 -5.77 -10.68 21.06
CA ALA A 67 -4.41 -11.21 21.09
C ALA A 67 -3.74 -10.97 22.46
N ARG A 68 -3.90 -9.77 23.04
CA ARG A 68 -3.41 -9.44 24.39
C ARG A 68 -4.06 -10.31 25.46
N ALA A 69 -5.38 -10.50 25.42
CA ALA A 69 -6.10 -11.34 26.38
C ALA A 69 -5.68 -12.82 26.30
N ARG A 70 -5.38 -13.31 25.09
CA ARG A 70 -4.83 -14.65 24.85
C ARG A 70 -3.42 -14.80 25.44
N ALA A 71 -2.55 -13.80 25.23
CA ALA A 71 -1.18 -13.79 25.74
C ALA A 71 -1.10 -13.65 27.27
N ALA A 72 -1.99 -12.87 27.88
CA ALA A 72 -2.02 -12.63 29.34
C ALA A 72 -2.58 -13.81 30.17
N GLY A 73 -2.95 -14.93 29.54
CA GLY A 73 -3.47 -16.11 30.24
C GLY A 73 -4.77 -15.89 31.02
N THR A 74 -5.41 -14.73 30.87
CA THR A 74 -6.60 -14.29 31.63
C THR A 74 -7.84 -15.11 31.27
N THR A 75 -7.77 -15.92 30.21
CA THR A 75 -8.79 -16.92 29.84
C THR A 75 -8.84 -18.12 30.80
N ARG A 76 -8.11 -18.13 31.94
CA ARG A 76 -8.07 -19.30 32.83
C ARG A 76 -9.39 -19.58 33.59
N TRP A 77 -10.26 -18.58 33.80
CA TRP A 77 -11.54 -18.76 34.53
C TRP A 77 -12.75 -19.11 33.64
N LEU A 78 -12.80 -18.65 32.39
CA LEU A 78 -13.86 -19.02 31.41
C LEU A 78 -13.69 -20.45 30.84
N ASN A 79 -12.61 -21.15 31.21
CA ASN A 79 -12.10 -22.32 30.52
C ASN A 79 -12.59 -23.69 31.04
N ARG A 80 -13.60 -23.81 31.91
CA ARG A 80 -14.13 -25.15 32.28
C ARG A 80 -15.43 -25.53 31.56
N VAL A 81 -16.27 -24.56 31.20
CA VAL A 81 -17.51 -24.81 30.43
C VAL A 81 -17.44 -24.15 29.03
N GLY A 82 -16.67 -23.07 28.89
CA GLY A 82 -16.55 -22.33 27.61
C GLY A 82 -15.66 -22.99 26.56
N ARG A 83 -14.81 -23.97 26.89
CA ARG A 83 -13.81 -24.52 25.94
C ARG A 83 -14.40 -25.27 24.74
N VAL A 84 -15.65 -25.77 24.85
CA VAL A 84 -16.35 -26.46 23.76
C VAL A 84 -17.15 -25.50 22.89
N LEU A 85 -17.60 -24.36 23.44
CA LEU A 85 -18.47 -23.40 22.74
C LEU A 85 -17.77 -22.07 22.35
N ALA A 86 -16.63 -21.73 22.94
CA ALA A 86 -15.89 -20.48 22.70
C ALA A 86 -15.30 -20.34 21.29
N PRO A 87 -14.69 -21.37 20.66
CA PRO A 87 -14.24 -21.23 19.27
C PRO A 87 -15.40 -21.08 18.29
N LEU A 88 -16.62 -21.46 18.67
CA LEU A 88 -17.84 -21.19 17.90
C LEU A 88 -18.38 -19.78 18.22
N ALA A 89 -18.49 -19.40 19.49
CA ALA A 89 -19.05 -18.10 19.90
C ALA A 89 -18.17 -16.89 19.55
N GLY A 90 -16.83 -17.01 19.62
CA GLY A 90 -15.91 -15.97 19.14
C GLY A 90 -15.93 -15.83 17.62
N ARG A 91 -16.09 -16.95 16.91
CA ARG A 91 -16.16 -17.01 15.45
C ARG A 91 -17.51 -16.54 14.91
N PHE A 92 -18.59 -16.65 15.69
CA PHE A 92 -19.88 -16.00 15.41
C PHE A 92 -19.91 -14.51 15.75
N ARG A 93 -19.07 -14.05 16.70
CA ARG A 93 -18.98 -12.62 17.09
C ARG A 93 -18.27 -11.72 16.08
N LEU A 94 -17.41 -12.29 15.23
CA LEU A 94 -16.60 -11.56 14.24
C LEU A 94 -17.13 -11.70 12.80
N ARG A 95 -18.08 -12.61 12.55
CA ARG A 95 -18.65 -12.77 11.21
C ARG A 95 -19.62 -11.63 10.89
N PRO A 96 -19.58 -11.08 9.65
CA PRO A 96 -20.52 -10.05 9.25
C PRO A 96 -21.95 -10.61 9.24
N GLY A 97 -22.75 -10.23 10.23
CA GLY A 97 -24.17 -10.58 10.31
C GLY A 97 -25.03 -9.74 9.36
N PRO A 98 -26.32 -10.08 9.17
CA PRO A 98 -27.24 -9.37 8.26
C PRO A 98 -27.44 -7.89 8.61
N TYR A 99 -27.14 -7.48 9.84
CA TYR A 99 -27.14 -6.07 10.26
C TYR A 99 -26.08 -5.22 9.55
N LEU A 100 -24.91 -5.79 9.23
CA LEU A 100 -23.85 -5.09 8.48
C LEU A 100 -24.27 -4.83 7.03
N PHE A 101 -25.12 -5.69 6.46
CA PHE A 101 -25.73 -5.48 5.15
C PHE A 101 -26.69 -4.28 5.14
N LEU A 102 -27.48 -4.11 6.22
CA LEU A 102 -28.32 -2.92 6.40
C LEU A 102 -27.50 -1.65 6.66
N LYS A 103 -26.37 -1.77 7.37
CA LYS A 103 -25.43 -0.66 7.58
C LYS A 103 -24.72 -0.25 6.28
N GLU A 104 -24.38 -1.20 5.41
CA GLU A 104 -23.80 -0.96 4.08
C GLU A 104 -24.76 -0.21 3.14
N LEU A 105 -26.07 -0.39 3.32
CA LEU A 105 -27.14 0.35 2.63
C LEU A 105 -27.37 1.76 3.19
N SER A 106 -26.75 2.10 4.31
CA SER A 106 -26.81 3.43 4.94
C SER A 106 -25.47 4.14 4.81
N SER A 107 -25.43 5.45 4.53
CA SER A 107 -24.15 6.18 4.46
C SER A 107 -23.46 6.40 5.82
N GLY A 108 -23.92 5.73 6.88
CA GLY A 108 -23.42 5.84 8.25
C GLY A 108 -22.35 4.79 8.57
N MET A 109 -21.31 4.71 7.74
CA MET A 109 -20.14 3.89 8.05
C MET A 109 -19.25 4.61 9.07
N ASP A 110 -18.88 3.90 10.14
CA ASP A 110 -17.94 4.37 11.16
C ASP A 110 -16.72 3.44 11.20
N ASP A 111 -15.57 3.99 11.61
CA ASP A 111 -14.35 3.21 11.87
C ASP A 111 -14.25 2.76 13.34
N GLU A 112 -15.28 3.07 14.13
CA GLU A 112 -15.44 2.67 15.54
C GLU A 112 -16.23 1.37 15.72
N GLY A 113 -16.89 0.90 14.67
CA GLY A 113 -17.58 -0.37 14.66
C GLY A 113 -16.65 -1.57 14.88
N ARG A 114 -17.23 -2.66 15.38
CA ARG A 114 -16.53 -3.93 15.64
C ARG A 114 -15.91 -4.55 14.38
N ASN A 115 -16.59 -4.35 13.25
CA ASN A 115 -16.12 -4.71 11.93
C ASN A 115 -16.04 -3.44 11.09
N VAL A 116 -15.02 -3.36 10.25
CA VAL A 116 -14.79 -2.25 9.33
C VAL A 116 -14.91 -2.75 7.89
N ASN A 117 -15.51 -1.93 7.04
CA ASN A 117 -15.59 -2.21 5.61
C ASN A 117 -14.32 -1.66 4.95
N VAL A 118 -13.57 -2.53 4.27
CA VAL A 118 -12.36 -2.15 3.55
C VAL A 118 -12.71 -2.03 2.08
N SER A 119 -12.50 -0.84 1.52
CA SER A 119 -12.59 -0.56 0.09
C SER A 119 -11.21 -0.60 -0.56
N ASP A 120 -11.18 -0.54 -1.89
CA ASP A 120 -9.99 -0.30 -2.69
C ASP A 120 -9.18 0.90 -2.17
N GLY A 121 -7.85 0.75 -2.16
CA GLY A 121 -6.89 1.78 -1.75
C GLY A 121 -6.84 2.97 -2.69
N GLY A 122 -7.16 2.78 -3.97
CA GLY A 122 -7.21 3.83 -4.99
C GLY A 122 -8.20 4.96 -4.69
N HIS A 123 -9.16 4.75 -3.77
CA HIS A 123 -10.05 5.80 -3.28
C HIS A 123 -9.38 6.83 -2.36
N LEU A 124 -8.24 6.46 -1.75
CA LEU A 124 -7.40 7.37 -0.98
C LEU A 124 -6.24 7.85 -1.85
N GLU A 125 -5.40 6.91 -2.27
CA GLU A 125 -4.22 7.12 -3.11
C GLU A 125 -3.73 5.76 -3.65
N ASN A 126 -3.23 5.73 -4.88
CA ASN A 126 -3.00 4.49 -5.63
C ASN A 126 -1.53 4.01 -5.62
N THR A 127 -0.67 4.61 -4.77
CA THR A 127 0.75 4.27 -4.59
C THR A 127 1.07 3.55 -3.28
N ALA A 128 0.12 3.51 -2.34
CA ALA A 128 0.25 3.00 -0.96
C ALA A 128 1.33 3.69 -0.09
N ILE A 129 1.96 4.77 -0.57
CA ILE A 129 3.04 5.48 0.14
C ILE A 129 2.52 6.14 1.42
N PHE A 130 1.30 6.67 1.42
CA PHE A 130 0.81 7.50 2.53
C PHE A 130 0.72 6.73 3.85
N GLU A 131 0.29 5.46 3.80
CA GLU A 131 0.24 4.60 5.00
C GLU A 131 1.63 4.17 5.47
N LEU A 132 2.63 4.10 4.59
CA LEU A 132 4.03 3.85 4.97
C LEU A 132 4.67 5.07 5.63
N LEU A 133 4.30 6.29 5.20
CA LEU A 133 4.71 7.53 5.87
C LEU A 133 4.14 7.62 7.29
N ARG A 134 2.89 7.19 7.50
CA ARG A 134 2.30 7.09 8.85
C ARG A 134 3.09 6.17 9.79
N ARG A 135 3.77 5.16 9.23
CA ARG A 135 4.63 4.22 9.97
C ARG A 135 6.06 4.73 10.14
N ARG A 136 6.41 5.91 9.60
CA ARG A 136 7.76 6.52 9.66
C ARG A 136 8.86 5.58 9.12
N CYS A 137 8.55 4.88 8.02
CA CYS A 137 9.46 3.96 7.36
C CYS A 137 10.79 4.64 6.97
N ALA A 138 11.91 3.96 7.21
CA ALA A 138 13.25 4.45 6.87
C ALA A 138 13.46 4.53 5.35
N LEU A 139 12.94 3.50 4.67
CA LEU A 139 13.03 3.32 3.25
C LEU A 139 11.66 2.88 2.76
N ILE A 140 11.17 3.56 1.74
CA ILE A 140 9.96 3.21 1.00
C ILE A 140 10.38 2.94 -0.43
N ILE A 141 10.04 1.77 -0.96
CA ILE A 141 10.21 1.44 -2.37
C ILE A 141 8.80 1.32 -2.96
N ALA A 142 8.47 2.23 -3.87
CA ALA A 142 7.14 2.32 -4.45
C ALA A 142 7.19 2.10 -5.97
N GLY A 143 6.41 1.15 -6.46
CA GLY A 143 6.16 0.96 -7.88
C GLY A 143 4.95 1.78 -8.33
N ASP A 144 5.16 2.70 -9.25
CA ASP A 144 4.11 3.49 -9.89
C ASP A 144 3.85 2.95 -11.30
N ALA A 145 2.77 2.17 -11.40
CA ALA A 145 2.20 1.66 -12.64
C ALA A 145 0.88 2.37 -13.02
N GLU A 146 0.64 3.59 -12.53
CA GLU A 146 -0.54 4.37 -12.90
C GLU A 146 -0.56 4.68 -14.39
N ALA A 147 -1.77 4.65 -14.96
CA ALA A 147 -2.04 5.16 -16.30
C ALA A 147 -1.89 6.69 -16.32
N ASP A 148 -0.67 7.15 -16.57
CA ASP A 148 -0.29 8.55 -16.60
C ASP A 148 0.40 8.88 -17.93
N ARG A 149 -0.40 8.94 -19.00
CA ARG A 149 0.09 9.16 -20.38
C ARG A 149 0.94 10.43 -20.52
N HIS A 150 0.68 11.45 -19.70
CA HIS A 150 1.36 12.74 -19.75
C HIS A 150 2.46 12.87 -18.69
N MET A 151 2.66 11.86 -17.84
CA MET A 151 3.67 11.86 -16.77
C MET A 151 3.55 13.11 -15.88
N ASN A 152 2.30 13.39 -15.48
CA ASN A 152 1.92 14.47 -14.58
C ASN A 152 2.18 14.12 -13.11
N PHE A 153 2.34 12.84 -12.79
CA PHE A 153 2.54 12.29 -11.45
C PHE A 153 1.45 12.71 -10.46
N ALA A 154 0.19 12.61 -10.89
CA ALA A 154 -0.98 13.04 -10.10
C ALA A 154 -1.11 12.26 -8.77
N GLY A 155 -0.84 10.96 -8.78
CA GLY A 155 -0.78 10.13 -7.57
C GLY A 155 0.29 10.61 -6.59
N LEU A 156 1.53 10.78 -7.05
CA LEU A 156 2.64 11.30 -6.24
C LEU A 156 2.33 12.69 -5.66
N ALA A 157 1.83 13.62 -6.49
CA ALA A 157 1.47 14.97 -6.04
C ALA A 157 0.38 14.95 -4.96
N THR A 158 -0.56 14.00 -5.06
CA THR A 158 -1.61 13.79 -4.06
C THR A 158 -1.03 13.28 -2.74
N VAL A 159 -0.12 12.30 -2.78
CA VAL A 159 0.56 11.80 -1.58
C VAL A 159 1.41 12.88 -0.92
N ILE A 160 2.19 13.65 -1.68
CA ILE A 160 3.00 14.75 -1.12
C ILE A 160 2.10 15.78 -0.42
N ARG A 161 0.97 16.13 -1.05
CA ARG A 161 -0.01 17.06 -0.47
C ARG A 161 -0.61 16.52 0.83
N TYR A 162 -1.02 15.25 0.85
CA TYR A 162 -1.57 14.62 2.06
C TYR A 162 -0.51 14.47 3.16
N ALA A 163 0.72 14.11 2.81
CA ALA A 163 1.83 14.01 3.75
C ALA A 163 2.07 15.34 4.48
N ARG A 164 2.09 16.46 3.74
CA ARG A 164 2.24 17.80 4.32
C ARG A 164 1.07 18.19 5.22
N ILE A 165 -0.17 18.04 4.74
CA ILE A 165 -1.36 18.52 5.45
C ILE A 165 -1.66 17.67 6.69
N ASP A 166 -1.64 16.33 6.55
CA ASP A 166 -2.15 15.44 7.59
C ASP A 166 -1.05 14.94 8.55
N LEU A 167 0.19 14.83 8.06
CA LEU A 167 1.29 14.22 8.79
C LEU A 167 2.40 15.20 9.14
N ASP A 168 2.40 16.41 8.56
CA ASP A 168 3.51 17.37 8.66
C ASP A 168 4.84 16.75 8.19
N VAL A 169 4.76 15.95 7.12
CA VAL A 169 5.89 15.24 6.51
C VAL A 169 6.25 15.89 5.19
N GLU A 170 7.53 16.22 5.03
CA GLU A 170 8.08 16.78 3.80
C GLU A 170 8.73 15.69 2.94
N ILE A 171 8.44 15.72 1.63
CA ILE A 171 9.02 14.80 0.65
C ILE A 171 9.66 15.64 -0.45
N ASP A 172 10.98 15.55 -0.55
CA ASP A 172 11.78 16.20 -1.59
C ASP A 172 12.20 15.16 -2.62
N ILE A 173 11.61 15.21 -3.82
CA ILE A 173 11.85 14.25 -4.90
C ILE A 173 11.84 14.97 -6.25
N ASP A 174 12.88 14.77 -7.05
CA ASP A 174 12.95 15.25 -8.43
C ASP A 174 12.54 14.15 -9.41
N VAL A 175 11.47 14.42 -10.17
CA VAL A 175 10.93 13.52 -11.20
C VAL A 175 11.23 13.99 -12.62
N SER A 176 12.06 15.02 -12.79
CA SER A 176 12.33 15.64 -14.09
C SER A 176 12.92 14.65 -15.11
N ASP A 177 13.82 13.76 -14.66
CA ASP A 177 14.44 12.73 -15.51
C ASP A 177 13.47 11.57 -15.85
N LEU A 178 12.38 11.43 -15.09
CA LEU A 178 11.32 10.46 -15.38
C LEU A 178 10.40 10.93 -16.51
N ARG A 179 10.30 12.24 -16.74
CA ARG A 179 9.43 12.80 -17.78
C ARG A 179 10.00 12.49 -19.17
N PRO A 180 9.18 11.93 -20.08
CA PRO A 180 9.65 11.54 -21.40
C PRO A 180 9.97 12.74 -22.27
N ARG A 181 11.07 12.66 -23.01
CA ARG A 181 11.40 13.53 -24.14
C ARG A 181 11.32 12.68 -25.40
N GLU A 182 10.56 13.14 -26.39
CA GLU A 182 10.33 12.37 -27.63
C GLU A 182 9.77 10.95 -27.38
N GLY A 183 8.95 10.79 -26.33
CA GLY A 183 8.32 9.52 -25.98
C GLY A 183 9.21 8.56 -25.16
N LYS A 184 10.43 8.97 -24.77
CA LYS A 184 11.34 8.18 -23.94
C LYS A 184 11.79 8.93 -22.69
N SER A 185 11.73 8.29 -21.55
CA SER A 185 12.25 8.79 -20.28
C SER A 185 13.75 8.56 -20.21
N ARG A 186 14.48 9.49 -19.57
CA ARG A 186 15.93 9.34 -19.37
C ARG A 186 16.23 8.33 -18.25
N ARG A 187 15.36 8.28 -17.24
CA ARG A 187 15.41 7.33 -16.14
C ARG A 187 14.01 6.79 -15.86
N GLN A 188 13.95 5.63 -15.22
CA GLN A 188 12.71 5.03 -14.72
C GLN A 188 12.62 5.08 -13.19
N VAL A 189 13.66 5.59 -12.52
CA VAL A 189 13.79 5.63 -11.06
C VAL A 189 14.10 7.05 -10.59
N ALA A 190 13.37 7.49 -9.57
CA ALA A 190 13.66 8.71 -8.81
C ALA A 190 13.85 8.37 -7.33
N ILE A 191 14.79 9.06 -6.68
CA ILE A 191 15.06 8.91 -5.25
C ILE A 191 14.78 10.25 -4.59
N GLY A 192 13.93 10.23 -3.57
CA GLY A 192 13.56 11.37 -2.76
C GLY A 192 13.94 11.22 -1.30
N LYS A 193 14.12 12.35 -0.61
CA LYS A 193 14.32 12.42 0.83
C LYS A 193 12.98 12.70 1.51
N ILE A 194 12.70 11.97 2.57
CA ILE A 194 11.55 12.17 3.45
C ILE A 194 12.06 12.78 4.74
N THR A 195 11.43 13.86 5.21
CA THR A 195 11.71 14.46 6.50
C THR A 195 10.47 14.31 7.37
N TYR A 196 10.60 13.53 8.45
CA TYR A 196 9.53 13.31 9.41
C TYR A 196 9.61 14.34 10.54
N PRO A 197 8.48 14.87 11.01
CA PRO A 197 8.46 15.90 12.04
C PRO A 197 8.92 15.32 13.38
N ASP A 198 9.59 16.14 14.19
CA ASP A 198 9.91 15.76 15.56
C ASP A 198 8.63 15.77 16.41
N ARG A 199 8.18 14.56 16.78
CA ARG A 199 7.02 14.35 17.67
C ARG A 199 7.45 13.79 19.02
N GLY A 200 8.57 14.29 19.57
CA GLY A 200 9.20 13.76 20.79
C GLY A 200 9.96 12.45 20.54
N LEU A 201 10.27 12.18 19.27
CA LEU A 201 11.04 11.03 18.81
C LEU A 201 12.34 11.46 18.10
N GLY A 202 12.57 12.77 17.98
CA GLY A 202 13.63 13.36 17.17
C GLY A 202 13.21 13.55 15.71
N GLU A 203 13.94 14.43 15.01
CA GLU A 203 13.87 14.51 13.56
C GLU A 203 14.41 13.22 12.94
N GLU A 204 13.58 12.59 12.10
CA GLU A 204 13.94 11.38 11.40
C GLU A 204 13.95 11.64 9.90
N THR A 205 14.97 11.14 9.23
CA THR A 205 15.06 11.13 7.76
C THR A 205 14.71 9.75 7.26
N GLY A 206 13.83 9.69 6.26
CA GLY A 206 13.58 8.51 5.44
C GLY A 206 13.92 8.77 3.98
N TYR A 207 13.78 7.75 3.16
CA TYR A 207 14.00 7.83 1.72
C TYR A 207 12.88 7.15 0.94
N LEU A 208 12.53 7.72 -0.21
CA LEU A 208 11.56 7.19 -1.16
C LEU A 208 12.29 6.81 -2.45
N ILE A 209 12.23 5.54 -2.85
CA ILE A 209 12.61 5.09 -4.18
C ILE A 209 11.33 4.90 -4.98
N LEU A 210 11.11 5.75 -5.98
CA LEU A 210 9.98 5.68 -6.89
C LEU A 210 10.41 5.01 -8.20
N LEU A 211 9.80 3.85 -8.49
CA LEU A 211 9.98 3.09 -9.72
C LEU A 211 8.80 3.39 -10.64
N LYS A 212 9.00 4.15 -11.71
CA LYS A 212 7.93 4.54 -12.64
C LYS A 212 7.94 3.66 -13.89
N ALA A 213 6.80 3.02 -14.17
CA ALA A 213 6.58 2.35 -15.45
C ALA A 213 6.67 3.37 -16.60
N SER A 214 7.77 3.31 -17.35
CA SER A 214 8.10 4.23 -18.44
C SER A 214 9.11 3.58 -19.39
N ILE A 215 9.26 4.11 -20.61
CA ILE A 215 10.13 3.54 -21.65
C ILE A 215 11.37 4.41 -21.82
N THR A 216 12.55 3.80 -21.87
CA THR A 216 13.87 4.44 -22.07
C THR A 216 14.44 4.17 -23.46
N GLY A 217 13.98 3.10 -24.11
CA GLY A 217 14.55 2.56 -25.36
C GLY A 217 15.64 1.51 -25.15
N LEU A 218 15.94 1.13 -23.90
CA LEU A 218 16.89 0.07 -23.53
C LEU A 218 16.19 -1.24 -23.12
N GLU A 219 14.87 -1.29 -23.25
CA GLU A 219 14.06 -2.44 -22.85
C GLU A 219 14.29 -3.67 -23.73
N ASP A 220 13.89 -4.83 -23.20
CA ASP A 220 13.94 -6.11 -23.90
C ASP A 220 13.13 -6.07 -25.23
N PRO A 221 13.53 -6.83 -26.27
CA PRO A 221 12.78 -6.90 -27.53
C PRO A 221 11.28 -7.20 -27.36
N VAL A 222 10.88 -7.99 -26.36
CA VAL A 222 9.46 -8.27 -26.07
C VAL A 222 8.70 -6.99 -25.72
N VAL A 223 9.29 -6.14 -24.88
CA VAL A 223 8.69 -4.87 -24.46
C VAL A 223 8.67 -3.87 -25.63
N THR A 224 9.76 -3.82 -26.38
CA THR A 224 9.90 -2.92 -27.54
C THR A 224 8.90 -3.26 -28.64
N GLU A 225 8.77 -4.55 -28.99
CA GLU A 225 7.81 -5.05 -29.98
C GLU A 225 6.37 -4.74 -29.55
N TYR A 226 6.02 -5.04 -28.29
CA TYR A 226 4.69 -4.75 -27.76
C TYR A 226 4.36 -3.27 -27.83
N ARG A 227 5.32 -2.40 -27.46
CA ARG A 227 5.15 -0.93 -27.52
C ARG A 227 5.00 -0.40 -28.95
N HIS A 228 5.58 -1.06 -29.95
CA HIS A 228 5.38 -0.70 -31.36
C HIS A 228 3.96 -1.00 -31.81
N ARG A 229 3.37 -2.12 -31.37
CA ARG A 229 1.97 -2.46 -31.66
C ARG A 229 0.97 -1.64 -30.84
N HIS A 230 1.36 -1.23 -29.62
CA HIS A 230 0.49 -0.56 -28.65
C HIS A 230 1.09 0.77 -28.17
N PRO A 231 0.84 1.88 -28.88
CA PRO A 231 1.47 3.17 -28.58
C PRO A 231 1.14 3.77 -27.20
N GLU A 232 0.06 3.31 -26.57
CA GLU A 232 -0.35 3.76 -25.23
C GLU A 232 0.40 3.05 -24.11
N PHE A 233 1.06 1.92 -24.37
CA PHE A 233 1.88 1.22 -23.39
C PHE A 233 3.02 2.13 -22.87
N PRO A 234 3.33 2.15 -21.56
CA PRO A 234 2.75 1.37 -20.46
C PRO A 234 1.64 2.12 -19.69
N HIS A 235 0.96 3.07 -20.32
CA HIS A 235 -0.11 3.89 -19.72
C HIS A 235 -1.47 3.58 -20.32
N GLN A 236 -1.71 2.30 -20.65
CA GLN A 236 -3.04 1.85 -21.07
C GLN A 236 -4.06 2.08 -19.96
N SER A 237 -5.31 2.33 -20.33
CA SER A 237 -6.39 2.64 -19.37
C SER A 237 -6.55 1.54 -18.32
N THR A 238 -6.63 1.93 -17.05
CA THR A 238 -6.88 1.03 -15.91
C THR A 238 -8.31 0.48 -15.85
N VAL A 239 -9.20 0.94 -16.74
CA VAL A 239 -10.55 0.38 -16.90
C VAL A 239 -10.50 -1.00 -17.53
N ASP A 240 -9.49 -1.28 -18.37
CA ASP A 240 -9.28 -2.61 -18.91
C ASP A 240 -8.42 -3.44 -17.95
N GLN A 241 -9.06 -4.37 -17.25
CA GLN A 241 -8.43 -5.25 -16.28
C GLN A 241 -8.19 -6.67 -16.83
N SER A 242 -8.46 -6.92 -18.11
CA SER A 242 -8.35 -8.25 -18.74
C SER A 242 -7.13 -8.29 -19.65
N PHE A 243 -6.03 -8.87 -19.17
CA PHE A 243 -4.78 -8.90 -19.91
C PHE A 243 -4.66 -10.19 -20.73
N ASP A 244 -4.27 -10.06 -22.00
CA ASP A 244 -3.78 -11.21 -22.76
C ASP A 244 -2.35 -11.59 -22.34
N GLU A 245 -1.87 -12.77 -22.78
CA GLU A 245 -0.56 -13.28 -22.39
C GLU A 245 0.59 -12.34 -22.81
N ALA A 246 0.47 -11.72 -24.00
CA ALA A 246 1.48 -10.81 -24.52
C ALA A 246 1.54 -9.50 -23.72
N GLN A 247 0.38 -8.95 -23.35
CA GLN A 247 0.26 -7.76 -22.52
C GLN A 247 0.80 -8.02 -21.12
N PHE A 248 0.41 -9.13 -20.50
CA PHE A 248 0.90 -9.52 -19.19
C PHE A 248 2.43 -9.67 -19.18
N GLU A 249 2.98 -10.40 -20.15
CA GLU A 249 4.43 -10.58 -20.26
C GLU A 249 5.17 -9.27 -20.52
N ALA A 250 4.61 -8.37 -21.35
CA ALA A 250 5.19 -7.05 -21.59
C ALA A 250 5.25 -6.19 -20.31
N TYR A 251 4.18 -6.13 -19.52
CA TYR A 251 4.19 -5.41 -18.23
C TYR A 251 5.11 -6.05 -17.21
N ARG A 252 5.12 -7.39 -17.10
CA ARG A 252 6.02 -8.13 -16.21
C ARG A 252 7.49 -7.89 -16.56
N ALA A 253 7.83 -7.98 -17.85
CA ALA A 253 9.18 -7.73 -18.35
C ALA A 253 9.60 -6.27 -18.16
N LEU A 254 8.71 -5.32 -18.42
CA LEU A 254 8.97 -3.90 -18.16
C LEU A 254 9.22 -3.65 -16.66
N GLY A 255 8.38 -4.18 -15.78
CA GLY A 255 8.54 -4.04 -14.33
C GLY A 255 9.89 -4.59 -13.85
N PHE A 256 10.29 -5.76 -14.37
CA PHE A 256 11.61 -6.33 -14.11
C PHE A 256 12.75 -5.44 -14.61
N HIS A 257 12.62 -4.86 -15.82
CA HIS A 257 13.60 -3.93 -16.38
C HIS A 257 13.74 -2.67 -15.52
N VAL A 258 12.62 -2.05 -15.12
CA VAL A 258 12.61 -0.86 -14.23
C VAL A 258 13.27 -1.16 -12.89
N ALA A 259 12.96 -2.32 -12.28
CA ALA A 259 13.60 -2.71 -11.02
C ALA A 259 15.11 -2.93 -11.19
N LYS A 260 15.55 -3.47 -12.33
CA LYS A 260 16.98 -3.65 -12.64
C LYS A 260 17.68 -2.32 -12.88
N SER A 261 17.01 -1.33 -13.46
CA SER A 261 17.59 -0.02 -13.74
C SER A 261 17.91 0.79 -12.48
N LEU A 262 17.33 0.44 -11.32
CA LEU A 262 17.78 0.93 -10.00
C LEU A 262 19.28 0.69 -9.77
N PHE A 263 19.83 -0.40 -10.33
CA PHE A 263 21.22 -0.80 -10.17
C PHE A 263 22.08 -0.49 -11.41
N ALA A 264 21.57 0.30 -12.36
CA ALA A 264 22.27 0.68 -13.57
C ALA A 264 22.42 2.21 -13.68
N ASP A 265 23.51 2.66 -14.30
CA ASP A 265 23.74 4.07 -14.57
C ASP A 265 22.91 4.53 -15.79
N VAL A 266 23.05 5.80 -16.15
CA VAL A 266 22.29 6.41 -17.26
C VAL A 266 22.63 5.79 -18.63
N ASP A 267 23.80 5.18 -18.77
CA ASP A 267 24.25 4.47 -19.98
C ASP A 267 23.89 2.97 -19.93
N GLY A 268 23.15 2.52 -18.91
CA GLY A 268 22.83 1.11 -18.68
C GLY A 268 24.00 0.28 -18.16
N LYS A 269 25.10 0.92 -17.73
CA LYS A 269 26.22 0.20 -17.11
C LYS A 269 25.87 -0.15 -15.68
N PRO A 270 26.25 -1.33 -15.16
CA PRO A 270 25.98 -1.65 -13.77
C PRO A 270 26.62 -0.61 -12.85
N ILE A 271 25.81 0.08 -12.06
CA ILE A 271 26.30 0.72 -10.85
C ILE A 271 26.77 -0.43 -9.95
N ARG A 272 27.94 -0.31 -9.32
CA ARG A 272 28.40 -1.35 -8.38
C ARG A 272 27.26 -1.63 -7.40
N GLN A 273 26.70 -2.83 -7.46
CA GLN A 273 25.57 -3.26 -6.61
C GLN A 273 25.86 -3.00 -5.13
N ALA A 274 27.13 -3.09 -4.76
CA ALA A 274 27.67 -2.66 -3.48
C ALA A 274 27.21 -1.24 -3.09
N SER A 275 27.30 -0.23 -3.95
CA SER A 275 27.00 1.17 -3.57
C SER A 275 25.54 1.46 -3.19
N VAL A 276 24.56 0.86 -3.88
CA VAL A 276 23.14 1.03 -3.53
C VAL A 276 22.79 0.23 -2.29
N LEU A 277 23.31 -1.01 -2.19
CA LEU A 277 23.08 -1.87 -1.02
C LEU A 277 23.82 -1.36 0.23
N GLU A 278 25.02 -0.80 0.07
CA GLU A 278 25.80 -0.11 1.12
C GLU A 278 25.06 1.15 1.56
N TRP A 279 24.50 1.92 0.63
CA TRP A 279 23.68 3.07 0.98
C TRP A 279 22.43 2.66 1.76
N VAL A 280 21.71 1.63 1.30
CA VAL A 280 20.56 1.07 2.04
C VAL A 280 20.97 0.51 3.40
N GLY A 281 22.11 -0.19 3.47
CA GLY A 281 22.66 -0.72 4.72
C GLY A 281 23.02 0.39 5.72
N SER A 282 23.62 1.48 5.23
CA SER A 282 23.96 2.63 6.06
C SER A 282 22.72 3.30 6.68
N ILE A 283 21.57 3.26 6.01
CA ILE A 283 20.31 3.78 6.58
C ILE A 283 19.89 2.95 7.80
N HIS A 284 20.10 1.64 7.76
CA HIS A 284 19.76 0.74 8.86
C HIS A 284 20.69 0.95 10.06
N GLU A 285 22.01 0.93 9.83
CA GLU A 285 23.03 1.12 10.87
C GLU A 285 22.88 2.47 11.60
N ASN A 286 22.63 3.55 10.85
CA ASN A 286 22.41 4.88 11.42
C ASN A 286 21.16 4.97 12.31
N ARG A 287 20.15 4.11 12.10
CA ARG A 287 18.96 4.04 12.96
C ARG A 287 19.18 3.18 14.18
N GLU A 288 19.92 2.07 14.07
CA GLU A 288 20.27 1.24 15.23
C GLU A 288 21.11 2.04 16.24
N ALA A 289 22.13 2.76 15.77
CA ALA A 289 22.95 3.63 16.62
C ALA A 289 22.11 4.69 17.36
N LYS A 290 21.18 5.36 16.65
CA LYS A 290 20.26 6.33 17.28
C LYS A 290 19.30 5.69 18.30
N ALA A 291 18.88 4.45 18.07
CA ALA A 291 17.99 3.74 18.99
C ALA A 291 18.71 3.34 20.29
N GLU A 292 19.98 2.92 20.19
CA GLU A 292 20.83 2.60 21.34
C GLU A 292 21.14 3.85 22.19
N ASP A 293 21.51 4.96 21.55
CA ASP A 293 21.77 6.23 22.24
C ASP A 293 20.51 6.78 22.96
N GLY A 294 19.34 6.65 22.32
CA GLY A 294 18.06 7.05 22.89
C GLY A 294 17.57 6.18 24.06
N ALA A 295 17.99 4.91 24.10
CA ALA A 295 17.71 4.00 25.22
C ALA A 295 18.63 4.33 26.42
N ALA A 296 19.91 4.56 26.18
CA ALA A 296 20.87 4.93 27.23
C ALA A 296 20.55 6.29 27.89
N GLY A 297 19.99 7.24 27.14
CA GLY A 297 19.56 8.55 27.66
C GLY A 297 18.27 8.53 28.49
N ARG A 298 17.51 7.42 28.51
CA ARG A 298 16.28 7.27 29.32
C ARG A 298 16.50 6.54 30.65
N GLU A 299 17.70 6.00 30.87
CA GLU A 299 18.08 5.29 32.11
C GLU A 299 18.84 6.17 33.12
N ASN A 300 19.09 7.47 32.81
CA ASN A 300 19.72 8.45 33.71
C ASN A 300 18.76 9.56 34.14
#